data_AF-A0A8M1KUV9-F1
#
_entry.id   AF-A0A8M1KUV9-F1
#
_cell.length_a   1.000
_cell.length_b   1.000
_cell.length_c   1.000
_cell.angle_alpha   90.00
_cell.angle_beta   90.00
_cell.angle_gamma   90.00
#
_symmetry.space_group_name_H-M   'P 1'
#
loop_
_entity.id
_entity.type
_entity.pdbx_description
1 polymer ?
#
loop_
_entity_poly.entity_id
_entity_poly.type
_entity_poly.pdbx_seq_one_letter_code
_entity_poly.pdbx_strand_id
1 'polypeptide(L)'
;MYGTYDRSSLCAHRPCKVVFASDLQLLVTTGSSYWNQRQIAVWDSEDLTAPLWEEDLDGESGVLFPFYDPDTHMIFLAGKGDGNTRFFDLSSDKPYLHYLADYRSPLPQRSMAVMPKRGLDVSVCEVFRFYRLVGVKDLLEPLSLIVPRRSEGFQEDLYPPTAANEPAVTAAEWVEGHTRGRGTHTHTHQ
;
A
#
# COMPACT_ATOMS: atom_id res chain seq x y z
N MET A 1 31.37 25.64 28.70
CA MET A 1 31.09 24.44 27.88
C MET A 1 29.60 24.36 27.67
N TYR A 2 29.11 24.81 26.52
CA TYR A 2 27.72 24.58 26.13
C TYR A 2 27.66 23.18 25.53
N GLY A 3 26.95 22.26 26.18
CA GLY A 3 26.72 20.93 25.64
C GLY A 3 25.95 21.05 24.33
N THR A 4 26.54 20.56 23.25
CA THR A 4 25.84 20.32 21.99
C THR A 4 24.84 19.21 22.25
N TYR A 5 23.56 19.56 22.43
CA TYR A 5 22.48 18.58 22.35
C TYR A 5 22.51 17.98 20.94
N ASP A 6 22.69 16.67 20.87
CA ASP A 6 22.55 15.91 19.64
C ASP A 6 21.10 16.03 19.15
N ARG A 7 20.91 16.81 18.09
CA ARG A 7 19.60 17.07 17.46
C ARG A 7 19.01 15.82 16.79
N SER A 8 19.77 14.73 16.67
CA SER A 8 19.30 13.47 16.08
C SER A 8 18.13 12.84 16.86
N SER A 9 18.05 13.10 18.17
CA SER A 9 17.08 12.48 19.08
C SER A 9 15.72 13.19 19.18
N LEU A 10 15.57 14.35 18.53
CA LEU A 10 14.38 15.22 18.69
C LEU A 10 13.47 15.25 17.46
N CYS A 11 13.80 14.61 16.34
CA CYS A 11 13.06 14.76 15.07
C CYS A 11 12.42 13.45 14.59
N ALA A 12 11.77 12.70 15.49
CA ALA A 12 11.37 11.33 15.19
C ALA A 12 10.01 11.22 14.47
N HIS A 13 10.01 10.50 13.34
CA HIS A 13 8.81 9.88 12.78
C HIS A 13 8.10 9.08 13.87
N ARG A 14 6.79 9.30 14.05
CA ARG A 14 5.95 8.55 14.99
C ARG A 14 5.03 7.62 14.17
N PRO A 15 5.51 6.42 13.80
CA PRO A 15 4.74 5.49 12.98
C PRO A 15 3.51 4.98 13.74
N CYS A 16 2.40 4.82 13.04
CA CYS A 16 1.16 4.27 13.60
C CYS A 16 0.54 3.18 12.71
N LYS A 17 1.00 3.02 11.47
CA LYS A 17 0.72 1.89 10.58
C LYS A 17 1.98 1.45 9.88
N VAL A 18 2.03 0.18 9.51
CA VAL A 18 3.10 -0.44 8.75
C VAL A 18 2.52 -1.43 7.75
N VAL A 19 3.13 -1.53 6.59
CA VAL A 19 2.88 -2.59 5.62
C VAL A 19 4.22 -3.19 5.18
N PHE A 20 4.22 -4.51 4.98
CA PHE A 20 5.37 -5.24 4.45
C PHE A 20 5.25 -5.36 2.94
N ALA A 21 6.27 -4.86 2.22
CA ALA A 21 6.49 -5.12 0.80
C ALA A 21 7.64 -6.13 0.70
N SER A 22 7.41 -7.34 1.21
CA SER A 22 8.45 -8.37 1.36
C SER A 22 9.06 -8.82 0.03
N ASP A 23 8.29 -8.76 -1.05
CA ASP A 23 8.73 -8.98 -2.43
C ASP A 23 9.79 -7.97 -2.89
N LEU A 24 9.84 -6.78 -2.27
CA LEU A 24 10.85 -5.75 -2.49
C LEU A 24 11.87 -5.65 -1.35
N GLN A 25 11.77 -6.48 -0.31
CA GLN A 25 12.54 -6.38 0.93
C GLN A 25 12.38 -5.02 1.64
N LEU A 26 11.21 -4.41 1.52
CA LEU A 26 10.91 -3.09 2.10
C LEU A 26 9.81 -3.15 3.16
N LEU A 27 9.86 -2.19 4.08
CA LEU A 27 8.77 -1.80 4.97
C LEU A 27 8.33 -0.38 4.63
N VAL A 28 7.02 -0.13 4.66
CA VAL A 28 6.48 1.22 4.56
C VAL A 28 5.69 1.55 5.82
N THR A 29 6.01 2.66 6.45
CA THR A 29 5.28 3.18 7.60
C THR A 29 4.54 4.47 7.25
N THR A 30 3.39 4.66 7.87
CA THR A 30 2.73 5.95 7.93
C THR A 30 2.59 6.36 9.40
N GLY A 31 2.65 7.66 9.64
CA GLY A 31 2.70 8.21 10.99
C GLY A 31 2.58 9.71 11.00
N SER A 32 3.11 10.32 12.06
CA SER A 32 3.26 11.77 12.12
C SER A 32 4.73 12.14 12.24
N SER A 33 5.16 13.16 11.51
CA SER A 33 6.49 13.75 11.67
C SER A 33 6.59 14.52 12.98
N TYR A 34 7.79 14.97 13.28
CA TYR A 34 8.04 15.87 14.40
C TYR A 34 7.15 17.12 14.37
N TRP A 35 6.86 17.63 13.17
CA TRP A 35 6.04 18.83 12.96
C TRP A 35 4.54 18.58 12.99
N ASN A 36 4.11 17.38 13.45
CA ASN A 36 2.71 16.93 13.42
C ASN A 36 2.11 16.89 12.01
N GLN A 37 2.94 16.76 10.97
CA GLN A 37 2.47 16.47 9.62
C GLN A 37 2.31 14.96 9.46
N ARG A 38 1.33 14.50 8.68
CA ARG A 38 1.25 13.08 8.32
C ARG A 38 2.44 12.75 7.45
N GLN A 39 3.15 11.68 7.77
CA GLN A 39 4.42 11.33 7.14
C GLN A 39 4.39 9.89 6.67
N ILE A 40 5.03 9.64 5.53
CA ILE A 40 5.35 8.30 5.02
C ILE A 40 6.86 8.09 5.09
N ALA A 41 7.29 6.87 5.42
CA ALA A 41 8.70 6.48 5.36
C ALA A 41 8.85 5.07 4.79
N VAL A 42 9.92 4.88 4.02
CA VAL A 42 10.34 3.59 3.46
C VAL A 42 11.59 3.13 4.19
N TRP A 43 11.64 1.85 4.55
CA TRP A 43 12.70 1.24 5.35
C TRP A 43 13.20 -0.02 4.68
N ASP A 44 14.48 -0.32 4.89
CA ASP A 44 15.04 -1.64 4.60
C ASP A 44 14.47 -2.63 5.63
N SER A 45 13.92 -3.76 5.17
CA SER A 45 13.37 -4.77 6.09
C SER A 45 14.42 -5.49 6.93
N GLU A 46 15.70 -5.46 6.51
CA GLU A 46 16.82 -6.07 7.23
C GLU A 46 17.59 -5.06 8.11
N ASP A 47 17.50 -3.75 7.82
CA ASP A 47 18.12 -2.68 8.59
C ASP A 47 17.14 -1.53 8.90
N LEU A 48 16.62 -1.52 10.13
CA LEU A 48 15.68 -0.51 10.64
C LEU A 48 16.35 0.63 11.40
N THR A 49 17.67 0.80 11.28
CA THR A 49 18.39 1.86 12.00
C THR A 49 18.00 3.25 11.53
N ALA A 50 17.69 3.42 10.24
CA ALA A 50 17.23 4.68 9.65
C ALA A 50 16.30 4.41 8.46
N PRO A 51 15.36 5.33 8.15
CA PRO A 51 14.56 5.21 6.94
C PRO A 51 15.44 5.39 5.69
N LEU A 52 15.17 4.61 4.66
CA LEU A 52 15.76 4.79 3.33
C LEU A 52 15.28 6.10 2.69
N TRP A 53 14.04 6.48 2.99
CA TRP A 53 13.38 7.66 2.47
C TRP A 53 12.20 8.06 3.37
N GLU A 54 11.92 9.36 3.49
CA GLU A 54 10.79 9.90 4.25
C GLU A 54 10.24 11.19 3.62
N GLU A 55 8.92 11.40 3.71
CA GLU A 55 8.25 12.60 3.21
C GLU A 55 7.06 12.99 4.08
N ASP A 56 6.97 14.28 4.41
CA ASP A 56 5.80 14.89 5.03
C ASP A 56 4.75 15.21 3.96
N LEU A 57 3.53 14.69 4.15
CA LEU A 57 2.46 14.71 3.15
C LEU A 57 1.52 15.90 3.30
N ASP A 58 0.98 16.12 4.50
CA ASP A 58 0.06 17.22 4.84
C ASP A 58 -0.11 17.38 6.35
N GLY A 59 -0.84 18.42 6.78
CA GLY A 59 -1.11 18.73 8.18
C GLY A 59 -2.44 18.18 8.73
N GLU A 60 -3.06 17.19 8.08
CA GLU A 60 -4.30 16.61 8.60
C GLU A 60 -4.03 15.69 9.81
N SER A 61 -5.04 15.46 10.65
CA SER A 61 -4.89 14.68 11.88
C SER A 61 -5.33 13.21 11.76
N GLY A 62 -5.98 12.85 10.64
CA GLY A 62 -6.48 11.50 10.40
C GLY A 62 -5.36 10.49 10.17
N VAL A 63 -5.47 9.30 10.78
CA VAL A 63 -4.52 8.20 10.56
C VAL A 63 -4.56 7.77 9.09
N LEU A 64 -3.41 7.83 8.40
CA LEU A 64 -3.25 7.29 7.05
C LEU A 64 -3.05 5.78 7.10
N PHE A 65 -3.85 5.05 6.33
CA PHE A 65 -3.71 3.61 6.14
C PHE A 65 -2.99 3.34 4.82
N PRO A 66 -1.82 2.68 4.85
CA PRO A 66 -1.17 2.18 3.64
C PRO A 66 -1.83 0.87 3.20
N PHE A 67 -2.17 0.77 1.92
CA PHE A 67 -2.57 -0.47 1.26
C PHE A 67 -1.56 -0.77 0.16
N TYR A 68 -0.85 -1.90 0.29
CA TYR A 68 0.15 -2.32 -0.69
C TYR A 68 -0.38 -3.42 -1.59
N ASP A 69 -0.11 -3.28 -2.88
CA ASP A 69 -0.43 -4.25 -3.90
C ASP A 69 0.87 -4.88 -4.46
N PRO A 70 1.19 -6.13 -4.11
CA PRO A 70 2.44 -6.78 -4.52
C PRO A 70 2.48 -7.14 -6.00
N ASP A 71 1.34 -7.17 -6.71
CA ASP A 71 1.32 -7.55 -8.12
C ASP A 71 1.73 -6.39 -9.02
N THR A 72 1.51 -5.15 -8.56
CA THR A 72 1.82 -3.92 -9.33
C THR A 72 2.79 -2.99 -8.59
N HIS A 73 3.26 -3.40 -7.42
CA HIS A 73 4.07 -2.61 -6.48
C HIS A 73 3.47 -1.24 -6.12
N MET A 74 2.14 -1.09 -6.24
CA MET A 74 1.48 0.16 -5.91
C MET A 74 1.18 0.24 -4.41
N ILE A 75 1.32 1.44 -3.85
CA ILE A 75 0.88 1.74 -2.49
C ILE A 75 -0.12 2.89 -2.49
N PHE A 76 -1.22 2.67 -1.78
CA PHE A 76 -2.34 3.59 -1.66
C PHE A 76 -2.40 4.13 -0.23
N LEU A 77 -2.46 5.45 -0.09
CA LEU A 77 -2.60 6.10 1.22
C LEU A 77 -3.97 6.74 1.35
N ALA A 78 -4.70 6.33 2.38
CA ALA A 78 -6.04 6.81 2.64
C ALA A 78 -6.33 6.93 4.13
N GLY A 79 -6.87 8.08 4.57
CA GLY A 79 -7.27 8.30 5.95
C GLY A 79 -8.79 8.39 6.12
N LYS A 80 -9.29 7.99 7.30
CA LYS A 80 -10.69 8.26 7.65
C LYS A 80 -10.87 9.76 7.84
N GLY A 81 -11.91 10.33 7.24
CA GLY A 81 -12.16 11.77 7.21
C GLY A 81 -11.59 12.45 5.96
N ASP A 82 -10.68 11.80 5.24
CA ASP A 82 -10.07 12.37 4.05
C ASP A 82 -11.06 12.37 2.87
N GLY A 83 -10.96 13.40 2.05
CA GLY A 83 -11.63 13.45 0.74
C GLY A 83 -10.79 12.85 -0.38
N ASN A 84 -9.52 12.54 -0.14
CA ASN A 84 -8.59 12.06 -1.16
C ASN A 84 -8.01 10.67 -0.84
N THR A 85 -7.40 10.06 -1.85
CA THR A 85 -6.56 8.87 -1.74
C THR A 85 -5.39 9.05 -2.68
N ARG A 86 -4.16 8.96 -2.16
CA ARG A 86 -2.92 9.14 -2.93
C ARG A 86 -2.35 7.80 -3.35
N PHE A 87 -1.83 7.73 -4.57
CA PHE A 87 -1.29 6.51 -5.17
C PHE A 87 0.18 6.71 -5.50
N PHE A 88 1.00 5.74 -5.15
CA PHE A 88 2.43 5.75 -5.43
C PHE A 88 2.86 4.41 -6.02
N ASP A 89 3.93 4.44 -6.81
CA ASP A 89 4.68 3.27 -7.24
C ASP A 89 5.86 3.07 -6.27
N LEU A 90 6.01 1.85 -5.76
CA LEU A 90 7.07 1.48 -4.82
C LEU A 90 8.14 0.67 -5.55
N SER A 91 9.40 0.98 -5.32
CA SER A 91 10.56 0.33 -5.94
C SER A 91 11.64 0.04 -4.90
N SER A 92 12.41 -1.02 -5.13
CA SER A 92 13.65 -1.31 -4.38
C SER A 92 14.78 -0.34 -4.69
N ASP A 93 14.66 0.42 -5.79
CA ASP A 93 15.66 1.40 -6.22
C ASP A 93 15.23 2.83 -5.91
N LYS A 94 16.21 3.71 -5.67
CA LYS A 94 15.98 5.15 -5.46
C LYS A 94 15.16 5.76 -6.62
N PRO A 95 14.21 6.66 -6.34
CA PRO A 95 13.84 7.27 -5.05
C PRO A 95 12.95 6.42 -4.13
N TYR A 96 12.77 5.13 -4.40
CA TYR A 96 11.94 4.15 -3.68
C TYR A 96 10.44 4.38 -3.80
N LEU A 97 9.98 5.62 -3.67
CA LEU A 97 8.57 5.97 -3.77
C LEU A 97 8.35 7.03 -4.85
N HIS A 98 7.45 6.73 -5.79
CA HIS A 98 7.11 7.62 -6.90
C HIS A 98 5.64 7.99 -6.83
N TYR A 99 5.33 9.28 -6.67
CA TYR A 99 3.96 9.75 -6.75
C TYR A 99 3.38 9.52 -8.15
N LEU A 100 2.20 8.89 -8.22
CA LEU A 100 1.49 8.64 -9.48
C LEU A 100 0.34 9.62 -9.68
N ALA A 101 -0.63 9.60 -8.77
CA ALA A 101 -1.86 10.38 -8.86
C ALA A 101 -2.60 10.40 -7.52
N ASP A 102 -3.67 11.18 -7.47
CA ASP A 102 -4.63 11.14 -6.37
C ASP A 102 -6.08 11.14 -6.87
N TYR A 103 -6.93 10.35 -6.22
CA TYR A 103 -8.38 10.50 -6.31
C TYR A 103 -8.83 11.56 -5.32
N ARG A 104 -9.78 12.41 -5.71
CA ARG A 104 -10.39 13.44 -4.85
C ARG A 104 -11.90 13.39 -4.94
N SER A 105 -12.54 13.52 -3.79
CA SER A 105 -13.98 13.60 -3.60
C SER A 105 -14.31 14.71 -2.61
N PRO A 106 -15.40 15.47 -2.83
CA PRO A 106 -15.89 16.42 -1.83
C PRO A 106 -16.48 15.71 -0.60
N LEU A 107 -16.76 14.41 -0.68
CA LEU A 107 -17.32 13.64 0.41
C LEU A 107 -16.19 12.95 1.19
N PRO A 108 -16.07 13.17 2.50
CA PRO A 108 -15.07 12.48 3.30
C PRO A 108 -15.42 10.99 3.46
N GLN A 109 -14.40 10.14 3.41
CA GLN A 109 -14.56 8.70 3.61
C GLN A 109 -14.61 8.33 5.10
N ARG A 110 -15.61 7.54 5.50
CA ARG A 110 -15.75 7.02 6.87
C ARG A 110 -14.93 5.75 7.09
N SER A 111 -14.81 4.92 6.06
CA SER A 111 -14.00 3.71 6.04
C SER A 111 -13.74 3.27 4.61
N MET A 112 -12.76 2.39 4.43
CA MET A 112 -12.42 1.80 3.14
C MET A 112 -12.16 0.30 3.32
N ALA A 113 -12.57 -0.47 2.32
CA ALA A 113 -12.17 -1.86 2.14
C ALA A 113 -11.56 -2.01 0.74
N VAL A 114 -10.84 -3.11 0.50
CA VAL A 114 -10.19 -3.38 -0.79
C VAL A 114 -10.73 -4.67 -1.38
N MET A 115 -10.86 -4.71 -2.70
CA MET A 115 -11.17 -5.94 -3.44
C MET A 115 -9.90 -6.78 -3.61
N PRO A 116 -9.90 -8.08 -3.23
CA PRO A 116 -8.82 -8.98 -3.60
C PRO A 116 -8.69 -9.10 -5.13
N LYS A 117 -7.47 -9.32 -5.64
CA LYS A 117 -7.16 -9.41 -7.09
C LYS A 117 -8.13 -10.28 -7.89
N ARG A 118 -8.53 -11.43 -7.35
CA ARG A 118 -9.48 -12.37 -7.97
C ARG A 118 -10.89 -11.81 -8.20
N GLY A 119 -11.25 -10.69 -7.61
CA GLY A 119 -12.55 -10.03 -7.77
C GLY A 119 -12.52 -8.75 -8.61
N LEU A 120 -11.39 -8.45 -9.24
CA LEU A 120 -11.25 -7.33 -10.17
C LEU A 120 -11.78 -7.68 -11.56
N ASP A 121 -12.26 -6.67 -12.29
CA ASP A 121 -12.70 -6.81 -13.67
C ASP A 121 -11.53 -6.63 -14.64
N VAL A 122 -10.90 -7.75 -14.99
CA VAL A 122 -9.75 -7.78 -15.91
C VAL A 122 -10.12 -7.38 -17.34
N SER A 123 -11.40 -7.43 -17.72
CA SER A 123 -11.84 -7.09 -19.07
C SER A 123 -11.74 -5.59 -19.36
N VAL A 124 -11.79 -4.76 -18.31
CA VAL A 124 -11.66 -3.30 -18.39
C VAL A 124 -10.33 -2.80 -17.85
N CYS A 125 -9.33 -3.67 -17.70
CA CYS A 125 -8.01 -3.32 -17.16
C CYS A 125 -8.07 -2.74 -15.74
N GLU A 126 -9.01 -3.18 -14.91
CA GLU A 126 -9.05 -2.81 -13.49
C GLU A 126 -7.91 -3.50 -12.74
N VAL A 127 -7.07 -2.74 -12.07
CA VAL A 127 -5.89 -3.24 -11.34
C VAL A 127 -6.05 -3.17 -9.82
N PHE A 128 -6.96 -2.32 -9.34
CA PHE A 128 -7.27 -2.17 -7.91
C PHE A 128 -8.70 -1.63 -7.73
N ARG A 129 -9.39 -2.02 -6.66
CA ARG A 129 -10.71 -1.46 -6.31
C ARG A 129 -10.84 -1.24 -4.82
N PHE A 130 -11.19 -0.01 -4.44
CA PHE A 130 -11.65 0.33 -3.11
C PHE A 130 -13.18 0.25 -3.01
N TYR A 131 -13.67 -0.06 -1.82
CA TYR A 131 -15.06 0.15 -1.41
C TYR A 131 -15.07 1.20 -0.32
N ARG A 132 -15.45 2.43 -0.70
CA ARG A 132 -15.41 3.61 0.14
C ARG A 132 -16.77 3.85 0.77
N LEU A 133 -16.84 3.82 2.10
CA LEU A 133 -18.05 4.23 2.81
C LEU A 133 -18.06 5.76 2.92
N VAL A 134 -19.07 6.42 2.35
CA VAL A 134 -19.19 7.88 2.38
C VAL A 134 -20.25 8.33 3.38
N GLY A 135 -20.10 9.56 3.88
CA GLY A 135 -20.98 10.07 4.94
C GLY A 135 -22.42 10.40 4.52
N VAL A 136 -22.70 10.47 3.23
CA VAL A 136 -24.03 10.78 2.70
C VAL A 136 -24.78 9.49 2.40
N LYS A 137 -25.92 9.28 3.07
CA LYS A 137 -26.82 8.13 2.90
C LYS A 137 -26.17 6.76 3.18
N ASP A 138 -25.08 6.71 3.96
CA ASP A 138 -24.30 5.50 4.23
C ASP A 138 -24.02 4.67 2.97
N LEU A 139 -23.73 5.37 1.88
CA LEU A 139 -23.48 4.76 0.58
C LEU A 139 -22.07 4.15 0.55
N LEU A 140 -21.99 2.95 -0.01
CA LEU A 140 -20.74 2.30 -0.35
C LEU A 140 -20.44 2.58 -1.82
N GLU A 141 -19.40 3.37 -2.07
CA GLU A 141 -18.96 3.79 -3.40
C GLU A 141 -17.75 2.95 -3.83
N PRO A 142 -17.86 2.13 -4.90
CA PRO A 142 -16.72 1.48 -5.51
C PRO A 142 -15.82 2.53 -6.19
N LEU A 143 -14.52 2.50 -5.89
CA LEU A 143 -13.49 3.29 -6.56
C LEU A 143 -12.55 2.33 -7.28
N SER A 144 -12.72 2.21 -8.59
CA SER A 144 -11.92 1.36 -9.48
C SER A 144 -10.74 2.14 -10.06
N LEU A 145 -9.56 1.54 -9.99
CA LEU A 145 -8.37 2.02 -10.67
C LEU A 145 -8.19 1.20 -11.94
N ILE A 146 -8.29 1.88 -13.07
CA ILE A 146 -8.25 1.29 -14.41
C ILE A 146 -7.02 1.81 -15.13
N VAL A 147 -6.21 0.90 -15.67
CA VAL A 147 -5.10 1.24 -16.55
C VAL A 147 -5.65 1.44 -17.96
N PRO A 148 -5.54 2.63 -18.57
CA PRO A 148 -6.09 2.87 -19.91
C PRO A 148 -5.31 2.09 -20.97
N ARG A 149 -5.93 1.05 -21.54
CA ARG A 149 -5.39 0.23 -22.64
C ARG A 149 -6.29 0.31 -23.87
N ARG A 150 -5.71 0.07 -25.05
CA ARG A 150 -6.42 0.13 -26.35
C ARG A 150 -6.79 -1.25 -26.92
N SER A 151 -6.38 -2.35 -26.29
CA SER A 151 -6.56 -3.70 -26.83
C SER A 151 -7.66 -4.47 -26.10
N GLU A 152 -8.41 -5.28 -26.84
CA GLU A 152 -9.53 -6.11 -26.35
C GLU A 152 -9.07 -7.46 -25.76
N GLY A 153 -7.76 -7.72 -25.74
CA GLY A 153 -7.18 -8.96 -25.21
C GLY A 153 -6.83 -8.87 -23.72
N PHE A 154 -6.58 -10.03 -23.11
CA PHE A 154 -6.03 -10.11 -21.76
C PHE A 154 -4.64 -9.44 -21.70
N GLN A 155 -4.42 -8.59 -20.69
CA GLN A 155 -3.17 -7.86 -20.50
C GLN A 155 -2.28 -8.61 -19.50
N GLU A 156 -1.52 -9.61 -19.96
CA GLU A 156 -0.66 -10.43 -19.08
C GLU A 156 0.33 -9.59 -18.25
N ASP A 157 0.79 -8.45 -18.78
CA ASP A 157 1.71 -7.54 -18.11
C ASP A 157 1.08 -6.79 -16.92
N LEU A 158 -0.24 -6.63 -16.89
CA LEU A 158 -0.96 -6.03 -15.75
C LEU A 158 -1.36 -7.05 -14.68
N TYR A 159 -1.32 -8.33 -15.02
CA TYR A 159 -1.90 -9.41 -14.23
C TYR A 159 -0.89 -10.55 -14.06
N PRO A 160 0.23 -10.33 -13.34
CA PRO A 160 1.13 -11.41 -13.00
C PRO A 160 0.41 -12.46 -12.12
N PRO A 161 0.96 -13.67 -11.99
CA PRO A 161 0.41 -14.67 -11.09
C PRO A 161 0.24 -14.13 -9.67
N THR A 162 -1.02 -14.10 -9.20
CA THR A 162 -1.40 -13.55 -7.90
C THR A 162 -1.66 -14.65 -6.87
N ALA A 163 -1.86 -14.26 -5.61
CA ALA A 163 -2.15 -15.19 -4.52
C ALA A 163 -3.46 -15.97 -4.76
N ALA A 164 -3.36 -17.30 -4.69
CA ALA A 164 -4.49 -18.21 -4.77
C ALA A 164 -5.43 -18.12 -3.56
N ASN A 165 -6.60 -18.76 -3.66
CA ASN A 165 -7.49 -19.03 -2.53
C ASN A 165 -7.16 -20.34 -1.78
N GLU A 166 -5.96 -20.87 -2.00
CA GLU A 166 -5.50 -22.13 -1.44
C GLU A 166 -4.32 -21.90 -0.49
N PRO A 167 -4.31 -22.55 0.68
CA PRO A 167 -3.20 -22.42 1.62
C PRO A 167 -1.94 -23.11 1.07
N ALA A 168 -0.79 -22.43 1.17
CA ALA A 168 0.49 -22.99 0.70
C ALA A 168 1.02 -24.12 1.60
N VAL A 169 0.71 -24.05 2.89
CA VAL A 169 1.05 -25.03 3.93
C VAL A 169 -0.14 -25.21 4.86
N THR A 170 -0.24 -26.38 5.48
CA THR A 170 -1.19 -26.62 6.57
C THR A 170 -0.77 -25.90 7.85
N ALA A 171 -1.70 -25.76 8.80
CA ALA A 171 -1.40 -25.14 10.09
C ALA A 171 -0.32 -25.90 10.88
N ALA A 172 -0.32 -27.24 10.83
CA ALA A 172 0.68 -28.06 11.51
C ALA A 172 2.08 -27.83 10.92
N GLU A 173 2.20 -27.88 9.60
CA GLU A 173 3.47 -27.63 8.91
C GLU A 173 4.03 -26.23 9.22
N TRP A 174 3.17 -25.20 9.25
CA TRP A 174 3.59 -23.84 9.57
C TRP A 174 4.12 -23.71 11.01
N VAL A 175 3.46 -24.36 11.98
CA VAL A 175 3.91 -24.39 13.39
C VAL A 175 5.26 -25.11 13.53
N GLU A 176 5.53 -26.10 12.69
CA GLU A 176 6.83 -26.79 12.61
C GLU A 176 7.91 -25.97 11.88
N GLY A 177 7.58 -24.77 11.41
CA GLY A 177 8.50 -23.83 10.77
C GLY A 177 8.59 -23.96 9.25
N HIS A 178 7.74 -24.78 8.62
CA HIS A 178 7.70 -24.83 7.16
C HIS A 178 7.19 -23.50 6.59
N THR A 179 8.02 -22.89 5.73
CA THR A 179 7.67 -21.67 5.00
C THR A 179 7.63 -21.96 3.51
N ARG A 180 6.56 -21.53 2.84
CA ARG A 180 6.43 -21.53 1.38
C ARG A 180 6.00 -20.14 0.92
N GLY A 181 6.53 -19.71 -0.23
CA GLY A 181 6.08 -18.46 -0.87
C GLY A 181 4.59 -18.51 -1.21
N ARG A 182 4.00 -17.36 -1.57
CA ARG A 182 2.61 -17.31 -2.07
C ARG A 182 2.48 -18.31 -3.21
N GLY A 183 1.58 -19.28 -3.09
CA GLY A 183 1.32 -20.26 -4.14
C GLY A 183 0.84 -19.55 -5.40
N THR A 184 1.65 -19.58 -6.45
CA THR A 184 1.30 -19.10 -7.78
C THR A 184 0.75 -20.27 -8.59
N HIS A 185 -0.52 -20.23 -8.99
CA HIS A 185 -1.07 -21.20 -9.94
C HIS A 185 -0.60 -20.83 -11.34
N THR A 186 0.35 -21.58 -11.88
CA THR A 186 0.62 -21.58 -13.32
C THR A 186 -0.37 -22.52 -13.98
N HIS A 187 -1.33 -21.97 -14.75
CA HIS A 187 -2.12 -22.80 -15.65
C HIS A 187 -1.21 -23.33 -16.77
N THR A 188 -0.68 -24.52 -16.60
CA THR A 188 -0.17 -25.33 -17.71
C THR A 188 -1.36 -25.78 -18.53
N HIS A 189 -1.64 -25.10 -19.63
CA HIS A 189 -2.50 -25.65 -20.68
C HIS A 189 -1.82 -26.88 -21.27
N GLN A 190 -2.45 -28.05 -21.12
CA GLN A 190 -2.31 -29.17 -22.06
C GLN A 190 -3.12 -28.89 -23.32
#